data_AF-A0A9P8T6I9-F1
#
_entry.id   AF-A0A9P8T6I9-F1
#
_cell.length_a   1.000
_cell.length_b   1.000
_cell.length_c   1.000
_cell.angle_alpha   90.00
_cell.angle_beta   90.00
_cell.angle_gamma   90.00
#
_symmetry.space_group_name_H-M   'P 1'
#
loop_
_entity.id
_entity.type
_entity.pdbx_description
1 polymer ?
#
loop_
_entity_poly.entity_id
_entity_poly.type
_entity_poly.pdbx_seq_one_letter_code
_entity_poly.pdbx_strand_id
1 'polypeptide(L)'
;MTDKVVVATPWRLAARQVAKLSTTAQFYWFLSHLLSLTFLVVHTAVATVRGPRSPTALRYYNYSITSTILTYAIVLRQTYKARPISFVFARPLSLLRDDNVQYFLLAVIFRVFSKKHGNSSTLYPFAVYAFFHCLGYINANILRYLPFLSKEQKSTYSTLIAQFVKTYGEQSSLVAAHTEVLLVTAYILPVAKMVLLLQIIRPNYLVQNVQVLFLLSVVVIFNKLRFDQSKYTRALVTQYDARINTMLAMPVIPPALQNAYFALRQSIIAQLSKINLPVQPK
;
A
#
# COMPACT_ATOMS: atom_id res chain seq x y z
N MET A 1 47.12 39.50 -8.56
CA MET A 1 45.74 39.17 -8.94
C MET A 1 45.21 38.18 -7.92
N THR A 2 44.47 38.66 -6.94
CA THR A 2 43.85 37.84 -5.90
C THR A 2 42.57 37.26 -6.47
N ASP A 3 42.62 35.97 -6.85
CA ASP A 3 41.42 35.21 -7.19
C ASP A 3 40.46 35.26 -5.99
N LYS A 4 39.39 36.05 -6.14
CA LYS A 4 38.29 36.04 -5.20
C LYS A 4 37.65 34.66 -5.32
N VAL A 5 37.98 33.76 -4.40
CA VAL A 5 37.25 32.52 -4.20
C VAL A 5 35.81 32.90 -3.88
N VAL A 6 34.95 32.87 -4.89
CA VAL A 6 33.52 33.16 -4.72
C VAL A 6 32.93 32.00 -3.92
N VAL A 7 32.87 32.17 -2.61
CA VAL A 7 32.21 31.21 -1.70
C VAL A 7 30.75 31.13 -2.14
N ALA A 8 30.35 29.98 -2.66
CA ALA A 8 28.98 29.78 -3.12
C ALA A 8 28.01 29.95 -1.95
N THR A 9 27.00 30.81 -2.12
CA THR A 9 25.93 31.00 -1.13
C THR A 9 25.31 29.65 -0.71
N PRO A 10 24.84 29.47 0.53
CA PRO A 10 24.21 28.24 0.99
C PRO A 10 23.12 27.70 0.06
N TRP A 11 22.31 28.58 -0.54
CA TRP A 11 21.27 28.23 -1.51
C TRP A 11 21.82 27.64 -2.82
N ARG A 12 22.93 28.16 -3.34
CA ARG A 12 23.60 27.61 -4.53
C ARG A 12 24.18 26.22 -4.25
N LEU A 13 24.72 26.00 -3.06
CA LEU A 13 25.21 24.67 -2.64
C LEU A 13 24.06 23.68 -2.51
N ALA A 14 22.95 24.08 -1.88
CA ALA A 14 21.74 23.27 -1.78
C ALA A 14 21.19 22.91 -3.17
N ALA A 15 21.07 23.89 -4.07
CA ALA A 15 20.57 23.68 -5.43
C ALA A 15 21.45 22.71 -6.24
N ARG A 16 22.78 22.86 -6.19
CA ARG A 16 23.73 21.94 -6.85
C ARG A 16 23.57 20.52 -6.33
N GLN A 17 23.34 20.36 -5.04
CA GLN A 17 23.19 19.05 -4.44
C GLN A 17 21.83 18.41 -4.78
N VAL A 18 20.75 19.17 -4.80
CA VAL A 18 19.45 18.68 -5.28
C VAL A 18 19.55 18.30 -6.76
N ALA A 19 20.25 19.09 -7.58
CA ALA A 19 20.51 18.75 -8.97
C ALA A 19 21.28 17.42 -9.08
N LYS A 20 22.31 17.21 -8.26
CA LYS A 20 23.02 15.92 -8.18
C LYS A 20 22.11 14.77 -7.76
N LEU A 21 21.23 14.96 -6.77
CA LEU A 21 20.28 13.92 -6.37
C LEU A 21 19.29 13.60 -7.49
N SER A 22 18.86 14.61 -8.26
CA SER A 22 17.90 14.44 -9.36
C SER A 22 18.40 13.58 -10.52
N THR A 23 19.70 13.26 -10.59
CA THR A 23 20.23 12.30 -11.56
C THR A 23 20.12 10.84 -11.08
N THR A 24 19.60 10.61 -9.88
CA THR A 24 19.53 9.27 -9.27
C THR A 24 18.11 8.71 -9.32
N ALA A 25 17.98 7.40 -9.55
CA ALA A 25 16.70 6.71 -9.47
C ALA A 25 16.07 6.80 -8.06
N GLN A 26 16.90 6.86 -7.02
CA GLN A 26 16.46 7.00 -5.62
C GLN A 26 15.73 8.32 -5.38
N PHE A 27 16.12 9.41 -6.06
CA PHE A 27 15.40 10.67 -5.97
C PHE A 27 14.00 10.60 -6.58
N TYR A 28 13.85 9.94 -7.74
CA TYR A 28 12.52 9.76 -8.35
C TYR A 28 11.63 8.81 -7.55
N TRP A 29 12.21 7.78 -6.93
CA TRP A 29 11.52 6.90 -5.99
C TRP A 29 11.02 7.66 -4.75
N PHE A 30 11.84 8.57 -4.21
CA PHE A 30 11.41 9.47 -3.13
C PHE A 30 10.30 10.42 -3.61
N LEU A 31 10.49 11.05 -4.77
CA LEU A 31 9.53 12.01 -5.32
C LEU A 31 8.17 11.37 -5.58
N SER A 32 8.14 10.13 -6.10
CA SER A 32 6.89 9.41 -6.33
C SER A 32 6.16 9.06 -5.03
N HIS A 33 6.88 8.69 -3.96
CA HIS A 33 6.29 8.54 -2.62
C HIS A 33 5.73 9.86 -2.08
N LEU A 34 6.50 10.95 -2.19
CA LEU A 34 6.08 12.27 -1.73
C LEU A 34 4.81 12.73 -2.46
N LEU A 35 4.79 12.62 -3.79
CA LEU A 35 3.62 12.94 -4.60
C LEU A 35 2.42 12.04 -4.26
N SER A 36 2.65 10.74 -4.03
CA SER A 36 1.61 9.80 -3.60
C SER A 36 0.92 10.27 -2.32
N LEU A 37 1.70 10.71 -1.32
CA LEU A 37 1.20 11.25 -0.06
C LEU A 37 0.51 12.60 -0.23
N THR A 38 1.12 13.53 -0.97
CA THR A 38 0.53 14.85 -1.21
C THR A 38 -0.82 14.73 -1.89
N PHE A 39 -0.92 13.91 -2.95
CA PHE A 39 -2.18 13.70 -3.64
C PHE A 39 -3.20 12.93 -2.81
N LEU A 40 -2.78 12.04 -1.92
CA LEU A 40 -3.68 11.42 -0.94
C LEU A 40 -4.27 12.48 0.01
N VAL A 41 -3.45 13.38 0.55
CA VAL A 41 -3.92 14.47 1.43
C VAL A 41 -4.91 15.37 0.70
N VAL A 42 -4.57 15.80 -0.52
CA VAL A 42 -5.46 16.64 -1.33
C VAL A 42 -6.75 15.89 -1.71
N HIS A 43 -6.64 14.60 -2.08
CA HIS A 43 -7.81 13.75 -2.32
C HIS A 43 -8.72 13.71 -1.11
N THR A 44 -8.19 13.43 0.08
CA THR A 44 -8.96 13.36 1.33
C THR A 44 -9.64 14.69 1.63
N ALA A 45 -8.92 15.82 1.54
CA ALA A 45 -9.50 17.14 1.76
C ALA A 45 -10.65 17.44 0.80
N VAL A 46 -10.45 17.19 -0.50
CA VAL A 46 -11.49 17.40 -1.53
C VAL A 46 -12.65 16.42 -1.35
N ALA A 47 -12.38 15.16 -1.02
CA ALA A 47 -13.40 14.13 -0.79
C ALA A 47 -14.29 14.46 0.41
N THR A 48 -13.73 15.03 1.48
CA THR A 48 -14.50 15.48 2.64
C THR A 48 -15.46 16.62 2.29
N VAL A 49 -15.02 17.56 1.45
CA VAL A 49 -15.83 18.76 1.10
C VAL A 49 -16.83 18.47 -0.03
N ARG A 50 -16.42 17.74 -1.06
CA ARG A 50 -17.20 17.54 -2.30
C ARG A 50 -17.74 16.12 -2.47
N GLY A 51 -17.45 15.24 -1.53
CA GLY A 51 -17.75 13.81 -1.62
C GLY A 51 -16.65 13.00 -2.31
N PRO A 52 -16.46 11.73 -1.90
CA PRO A 52 -15.37 10.87 -2.37
C PRO A 52 -15.45 10.51 -3.86
N ARG A 53 -16.64 10.61 -4.46
CA ARG A 53 -16.88 10.35 -5.89
C ARG A 53 -16.87 11.60 -6.76
N SER A 54 -16.57 12.78 -6.20
CA SER A 54 -16.47 13.99 -7.01
C SER A 54 -15.35 13.85 -8.05
N PRO A 55 -15.51 14.40 -9.27
CA PRO A 55 -14.48 14.32 -10.31
C PRO A 55 -13.12 14.85 -9.85
N THR A 56 -13.12 15.91 -9.03
CA THR A 56 -11.90 16.48 -8.45
C THR A 56 -11.25 15.54 -7.45
N ALA A 57 -12.01 14.91 -6.54
CA ALA A 57 -11.46 13.94 -5.59
C ALA A 57 -10.85 12.74 -6.35
N LEU A 58 -11.58 12.19 -7.32
CA LEU A 58 -11.10 11.05 -8.13
C LEU A 58 -9.86 11.41 -8.95
N ARG A 59 -9.71 12.66 -9.42
CA ARG A 59 -8.50 13.12 -10.08
C ARG A 59 -7.28 13.00 -9.16
N TYR A 60 -7.37 13.49 -7.92
CA TYR A 60 -6.25 13.40 -6.97
C TYR A 60 -6.00 11.97 -6.48
N TYR A 61 -7.05 11.15 -6.33
CA TYR A 61 -6.89 9.70 -6.12
C TYR A 61 -6.06 9.07 -7.24
N ASN A 62 -6.38 9.38 -8.50
CA ASN A 62 -5.68 8.86 -9.67
C ASN A 62 -4.22 9.31 -9.72
N TYR A 63 -3.93 10.55 -9.34
CA TYR A 63 -2.54 11.02 -9.23
C TYR A 63 -1.78 10.31 -8.10
N SER A 64 -2.42 10.07 -6.95
CA SER A 64 -1.81 9.34 -5.85
C SER A 64 -1.46 7.90 -6.25
N ILE A 65 -2.43 7.11 -6.73
CA ILE A 65 -2.19 5.71 -7.12
C ILE A 65 -1.23 5.59 -8.33
N THR A 66 -1.23 6.56 -9.25
CA THR A 66 -0.26 6.57 -10.36
C THR A 66 1.16 6.82 -9.86
N SER A 67 1.31 7.70 -8.86
CA SER A 67 2.60 7.93 -8.20
C SER A 67 3.05 6.68 -7.44
N THR A 68 2.13 5.97 -6.79
CA THR A 68 2.40 4.65 -6.17
C THR A 68 2.89 3.62 -7.20
N ILE A 69 2.24 3.51 -8.37
CA ILE A 69 2.68 2.61 -9.44
C ILE A 69 4.10 2.95 -9.88
N LEU A 70 4.41 4.24 -10.05
CA LEU A 70 5.75 4.69 -10.42
C LEU A 70 6.80 4.28 -9.36
N THR A 71 6.50 4.43 -8.07
CA THR A 71 7.37 3.97 -6.99
C THR A 71 7.74 2.50 -7.18
N TYR A 72 6.74 1.61 -7.27
CA TYR A 72 7.02 0.19 -7.36
C TYR A 72 7.62 -0.20 -8.71
N ALA A 73 7.30 0.49 -9.81
CA ALA A 73 7.98 0.29 -11.09
C ALA A 73 9.49 0.57 -10.98
N ILE A 74 9.88 1.63 -10.26
CA ILE A 74 11.30 1.95 -10.00
C ILE A 74 11.94 0.84 -9.16
N VAL A 75 11.29 0.41 -8.07
CA VAL A 75 11.78 -0.68 -7.21
C VAL A 75 12.00 -1.96 -8.02
N LEU A 76 10.99 -2.39 -8.79
CA LEU A 76 11.09 -3.58 -9.62
C LEU A 76 12.19 -3.45 -10.69
N ARG A 77 12.31 -2.29 -11.34
CA ARG A 77 13.40 -2.05 -12.29
C ARG A 77 14.77 -2.17 -11.64
N GLN A 78 14.92 -1.73 -10.39
CA GLN A 78 16.17 -1.87 -9.63
C GLN A 78 16.42 -3.32 -9.20
N THR A 79 15.42 -4.02 -8.67
CA THR A 79 15.50 -5.42 -8.21
C THR A 79 15.83 -6.38 -9.34
N TYR A 80 15.23 -6.18 -10.51
CA TYR A 80 15.36 -7.10 -11.66
C TYR A 80 16.28 -6.58 -12.76
N LYS A 81 17.05 -5.49 -12.53
CA LYS A 81 17.89 -4.83 -13.55
C LYS A 81 18.83 -5.80 -14.29
N ALA A 82 19.42 -6.74 -13.55
CA ALA A 82 20.40 -7.70 -14.06
C ALA A 82 19.78 -8.98 -14.64
N ARG A 83 18.46 -9.17 -14.52
CA ARG A 83 17.78 -10.37 -15.02
C ARG A 83 17.29 -10.13 -16.45
N PRO A 84 17.44 -11.11 -17.35
CA PRO A 84 16.91 -10.99 -18.70
C PRO A 84 15.38 -10.91 -18.65
N ILE A 85 14.77 -10.23 -19.62
CA ILE A 85 13.31 -10.11 -19.73
C ILE A 85 12.64 -11.49 -19.79
N SER A 86 13.31 -12.47 -20.40
CA SER A 86 12.85 -13.86 -20.43
C SER A 86 12.69 -14.48 -19.04
N PHE A 87 13.47 -14.08 -18.04
CA PHE A 87 13.32 -14.54 -16.65
C PHE A 87 11.94 -14.14 -16.07
N VAL A 88 11.49 -12.92 -16.38
CA VAL A 88 10.22 -12.37 -15.90
C VAL A 88 9.05 -13.16 -16.49
N PHE A 89 9.12 -13.47 -17.79
CA PHE A 89 8.06 -14.21 -18.48
C PHE A 89 8.11 -15.73 -18.25
N ALA A 90 9.27 -16.31 -17.96
CA ALA A 90 9.41 -17.75 -17.77
C ALA A 90 8.82 -18.26 -16.45
N ARG A 91 8.74 -17.42 -15.40
CA ARG A 91 8.29 -17.85 -14.06
C ARG A 91 7.40 -16.80 -13.37
N PRO A 92 6.23 -16.43 -13.94
CA PRO A 92 5.39 -15.36 -13.41
C PRO A 92 4.90 -15.64 -11.97
N LEU A 93 4.57 -16.88 -11.65
CA LEU A 93 4.17 -17.27 -10.29
C LEU A 93 5.29 -17.12 -9.26
N SER A 94 6.56 -17.24 -9.67
CA SER A 94 7.68 -17.05 -8.75
C SER A 94 7.88 -15.57 -8.39
N LEU A 95 7.52 -14.65 -9.30
CA LEU A 95 7.59 -13.20 -9.05
C LEU A 95 6.57 -12.77 -7.99
N LEU A 96 5.45 -13.47 -7.86
CA LEU A 96 4.46 -13.21 -6.81
C LEU A 96 5.00 -13.50 -5.40
N ARG A 97 6.21 -14.04 -5.24
CA ARG A 97 6.88 -14.15 -3.93
C ARG A 97 7.49 -12.82 -3.47
N ASP A 98 7.76 -11.92 -4.40
CA ASP A 98 8.24 -10.58 -4.11
C ASP A 98 7.04 -9.69 -3.74
N ASP A 99 7.07 -9.12 -2.54
CA ASP A 99 6.00 -8.26 -2.05
C ASP A 99 5.88 -6.98 -2.88
N ASN A 100 6.97 -6.46 -3.43
CA ASN A 100 6.94 -5.30 -4.33
C ASN A 100 6.18 -5.59 -5.62
N VAL A 101 6.27 -6.83 -6.14
CA VAL A 101 5.48 -7.27 -7.30
C VAL A 101 4.00 -7.32 -6.93
N GLN A 102 3.66 -7.88 -5.76
CA GLN A 102 2.28 -7.93 -5.29
C GLN A 102 1.68 -6.52 -5.14
N TYR A 103 2.42 -5.59 -4.51
CA TYR A 103 1.98 -4.20 -4.35
C TYR A 103 1.87 -3.46 -5.69
N PHE A 104 2.80 -3.67 -6.62
CA PHE A 104 2.73 -3.11 -7.97
C PHE A 104 1.45 -3.55 -8.69
N LEU A 105 1.18 -4.86 -8.71
CA LEU A 105 0.00 -5.43 -9.36
C LEU A 105 -1.29 -4.93 -8.70
N LEU A 106 -1.33 -4.88 -7.36
CA LEU A 106 -2.46 -4.35 -6.61
C LEU A 106 -2.74 -2.88 -6.98
N ALA A 107 -1.70 -2.06 -7.04
CA ALA A 107 -1.83 -0.65 -7.41
C ALA A 107 -2.30 -0.46 -8.86
N VAL A 108 -1.77 -1.24 -9.81
CA VAL A 108 -2.20 -1.24 -11.21
C VAL A 108 -3.67 -1.62 -11.33
N ILE A 109 -4.10 -2.70 -10.66
CA ILE A 109 -5.49 -3.15 -10.68
C ILE A 109 -6.41 -2.03 -10.13
N PHE A 110 -6.10 -1.46 -8.96
CA PHE A 110 -6.90 -0.36 -8.42
C PHE A 110 -6.94 0.85 -9.36
N ARG A 111 -5.83 1.18 -10.01
CA ARG A 111 -5.79 2.27 -10.99
C ARG A 111 -6.66 1.99 -12.22
N VAL A 112 -6.77 0.74 -12.68
CA VAL A 112 -7.65 0.36 -13.80
C VAL A 112 -9.13 0.55 -13.42
N PHE A 113 -9.53 0.17 -12.20
CA PHE A 113 -10.92 0.26 -11.73
C PHE A 113 -11.30 1.61 -11.07
N SER A 114 -10.34 2.52 -10.93
CA SER A 114 -10.49 3.82 -10.26
C SER A 114 -11.54 4.78 -10.84
N LYS A 115 -11.81 4.71 -12.15
CA LYS A 115 -12.60 5.73 -12.89
C LYS A 115 -14.01 5.95 -12.33
N LYS A 116 -14.64 4.90 -11.80
CA LYS A 116 -15.98 4.97 -11.19
C LYS A 116 -15.99 4.55 -9.71
N HIS A 117 -14.98 3.81 -9.26
CA HIS A 117 -14.96 3.14 -7.96
C HIS A 117 -13.69 3.44 -7.15
N GLY A 118 -13.01 4.56 -7.41
CA GLY A 118 -11.90 5.03 -6.59
C GLY A 118 -12.31 5.07 -5.12
N ASN A 119 -11.62 4.28 -4.31
CA ASN A 119 -11.88 4.14 -2.88
C ASN A 119 -10.61 4.52 -2.11
N SER A 120 -10.68 5.59 -1.32
CA SER A 120 -9.55 6.13 -0.56
C SER A 120 -8.85 5.06 0.29
N SER A 121 -9.59 4.06 0.79
CA SER A 121 -9.01 2.99 1.63
C SER A 121 -7.91 2.21 0.90
N THR A 122 -8.01 2.06 -0.42
CA THR A 122 -7.01 1.38 -1.25
C THR A 122 -5.64 2.06 -1.25
N LEU A 123 -5.57 3.34 -0.88
CA LEU A 123 -4.31 4.10 -0.81
C LEU A 123 -3.59 3.90 0.52
N TYR A 124 -4.28 3.45 1.58
CA TYR A 124 -3.73 3.45 2.93
C TYR A 124 -2.53 2.52 3.13
N PRO A 125 -2.52 1.27 2.63
CA PRO A 125 -1.35 0.40 2.75
C PRO A 125 -0.10 1.05 2.15
N PHE A 126 -0.26 1.67 0.97
CA PHE A 126 0.84 2.35 0.27
C PHE A 126 1.31 3.60 1.01
N ALA A 127 0.38 4.36 1.59
CA ALA A 127 0.69 5.60 2.31
C ALA A 127 1.55 5.36 3.55
N VAL A 128 1.31 4.26 4.29
CA VAL A 128 2.11 3.91 5.46
C VAL A 128 3.57 3.71 5.08
N TYR A 129 3.85 2.91 4.05
CA TYR A 129 5.22 2.71 3.55
C TYR A 129 5.81 4.01 2.98
N ALA A 130 5.04 4.73 2.18
CA ALA A 130 5.49 5.98 1.56
C ALA A 130 5.94 7.02 2.59
N PHE A 131 5.25 7.12 3.73
CA PHE A 131 5.58 8.05 4.80
C PHE A 131 6.96 7.76 5.41
N PHE A 132 7.22 6.51 5.80
CA PHE A 132 8.51 6.13 6.37
C PHE A 132 9.65 6.22 5.35
N HIS A 133 9.40 5.88 4.09
CA HIS A 133 10.37 6.05 3.01
C HIS A 133 10.71 7.53 2.76
N CYS A 134 9.72 8.42 2.78
CA CYS A 134 9.96 9.86 2.68
C CYS A 134 10.78 10.38 3.86
N LEU A 135 10.41 10.02 5.08
CA LEU A 135 11.16 10.43 6.29
C LEU A 135 12.62 9.96 6.23
N GLY A 136 12.84 8.68 5.90
CA GLY A 136 14.19 8.12 5.78
C GLY A 136 15.01 8.84 4.71
N TYR A 137 14.43 9.11 3.55
CA TYR A 137 15.12 9.82 2.47
C TYR A 137 15.43 11.27 2.84
N ILE A 138 14.49 11.98 3.45
CA ILE A 138 14.69 13.36 3.93
C ILE A 138 15.85 13.39 4.91
N ASN A 139 15.87 12.48 5.88
CA ASN A 139 16.90 12.40 6.90
C ASN A 139 18.30 12.17 6.29
N ALA A 140 18.40 11.17 5.40
CA ALA A 140 19.68 10.77 4.83
C ALA A 140 20.22 11.74 3.75
N ASN A 141 19.33 12.35 2.96
CA ASN A 141 19.72 13.02 1.72
C ASN A 141 19.39 14.50 1.66
N ILE A 142 18.32 14.96 2.29
CA ILE A 142 17.82 16.35 2.12
C ILE A 142 18.24 17.24 3.29
N LEU A 143 18.07 16.77 4.53
CA LEU A 143 18.16 17.57 5.75
C LEU A 143 19.48 18.33 5.89
N ARG A 144 20.60 17.66 5.60
CA ARG A 144 21.96 18.25 5.65
C ARG A 144 22.14 19.47 4.75
N TYR A 145 21.37 19.59 3.67
CA TYR A 145 21.52 20.63 2.66
C TYR A 145 20.48 21.76 2.78
N LEU A 146 19.59 21.74 3.76
CA LEU A 146 18.64 22.83 3.97
C LEU A 146 19.39 24.09 4.48
N PRO A 147 19.41 25.19 3.71
CA PRO A 147 20.25 26.34 4.03
C PRO A 147 19.68 27.25 5.13
N PHE A 148 18.39 27.12 5.43
CA PHE A 148 17.68 27.87 6.47
C PHE A 148 17.75 27.24 7.85
N LEU A 149 18.41 26.08 8.00
CA LEU A 149 18.59 25.40 9.28
C LEU A 149 20.05 25.50 9.75
N SER A 150 20.24 25.82 11.02
CA SER A 150 21.54 25.75 11.68
C SER A 150 22.05 24.31 11.75
N LYS A 151 23.35 24.13 12.06
CA LYS A 151 23.96 22.80 12.21
C LYS A 151 23.30 22.04 13.38
N GLU A 152 23.02 22.74 14.47
CA GLU A 152 22.37 22.23 15.67
C GLU A 152 20.95 21.78 15.35
N GLN A 153 20.15 22.61 14.66
CA GLN A 153 18.79 22.26 14.24
C GLN A 153 18.76 21.01 13.35
N LYS A 154 19.68 20.91 12.39
CA LYS A 154 19.82 19.71 11.54
C LYS A 154 20.12 18.46 12.35
N SER A 155 21.03 18.56 13.33
CA SER A 155 21.36 17.44 14.22
C SER A 155 20.15 17.01 15.07
N THR A 156 19.43 17.98 15.64
CA THR A 156 18.21 17.73 16.42
C THR A 156 17.15 17.04 15.57
N TYR A 157 16.82 17.57 14.39
CA TYR A 157 15.82 16.95 13.51
C TYR A 157 16.26 15.57 13.01
N SER A 158 17.55 15.39 12.72
CA SER A 158 18.07 14.09 12.31
C SER A 158 17.89 13.04 13.40
N THR A 159 18.14 13.43 14.65
CA THR A 159 17.96 12.57 15.82
C THR A 159 16.49 12.24 16.05
N LEU A 160 15.61 13.23 15.97
CA LEU A 160 14.16 13.05 16.12
C LEU A 160 13.59 12.13 15.05
N ILE A 161 13.97 12.31 13.77
CA ILE A 161 13.51 11.43 12.69
C ILE A 161 14.05 10.02 12.89
N ALA A 162 15.34 9.86 13.22
CA ALA A 162 15.93 8.55 13.47
C ALA A 162 15.25 7.83 14.65
N GLN A 163 14.97 8.54 15.74
CA GLN A 163 14.24 8.00 16.88
C GLN A 163 12.82 7.63 16.50
N PHE A 164 12.10 8.49 15.78
CA PHE A 164 10.73 8.20 15.31
C PHE A 164 10.69 6.94 14.44
N VAL A 165 11.57 6.85 13.44
CA VAL A 165 11.65 5.68 12.54
C VAL A 165 11.99 4.41 13.32
N LYS A 166 12.91 4.50 14.29
CA LYS A 166 13.26 3.37 15.17
C LYS A 166 12.09 2.95 16.06
N THR A 167 11.42 3.90 16.69
CA THR A 167 10.34 3.65 17.66
C THR A 167 9.07 3.14 16.99
N TYR A 168 8.75 3.59 15.78
CA TYR A 168 7.49 3.28 15.11
C TYR A 168 7.63 2.42 13.85
N GLY A 169 8.84 2.03 13.43
CA GLY A 169 9.05 1.27 12.19
C GLY A 169 8.47 -0.15 12.22
N GLU A 170 8.48 -0.82 13.38
CA GLU A 170 7.82 -2.12 13.52
C GLU A 170 6.29 -1.95 13.56
N GLN A 171 5.81 -0.98 14.32
CA GLN A 171 4.40 -0.65 14.46
C GLN A 171 3.81 -0.19 13.13
N SER A 172 4.57 0.51 12.29
CA SER A 172 4.10 0.86 10.95
C SER A 172 3.87 -0.35 10.08
N SER A 173 4.66 -1.41 10.25
CA SER A 173 4.43 -2.68 9.53
C SER A 173 3.14 -3.37 10.00
N LEU A 174 2.83 -3.27 11.30
CA LEU A 174 1.53 -3.70 11.83
C LEU A 174 0.37 -2.85 11.30
N VAL A 175 0.52 -1.52 11.27
CA VAL A 175 -0.50 -0.60 10.72
C VAL A 175 -0.73 -0.88 9.24
N ALA A 176 0.33 -1.10 8.45
CA ALA A 176 0.21 -1.51 7.06
C ALA A 176 -0.61 -2.80 6.94
N ALA A 177 -0.25 -3.85 7.69
CA ALA A 177 -1.00 -5.11 7.71
C ALA A 177 -2.48 -4.93 8.12
N HIS A 178 -2.77 -4.04 9.07
CA HIS A 178 -4.16 -3.68 9.41
C HIS A 178 -4.89 -3.06 8.23
N THR A 179 -4.29 -2.08 7.56
CA THR A 179 -4.92 -1.44 6.40
C THR A 179 -5.12 -2.42 5.24
N GLU A 180 -4.18 -3.35 5.02
CA GLU A 180 -4.27 -4.42 4.01
C GLU A 180 -5.45 -5.36 4.29
N VAL A 181 -5.59 -5.84 5.54
CA VAL A 181 -6.67 -6.75 5.94
C VAL A 181 -8.02 -6.03 5.91
N LEU A 182 -8.06 -4.76 6.36
CA LEU A 182 -9.28 -3.97 6.34
C LEU A 182 -9.78 -3.67 4.92
N LEU A 183 -8.95 -3.75 3.88
CA LEU A 183 -9.43 -3.65 2.50
C LEU A 183 -10.48 -4.72 2.17
N VAL A 184 -10.41 -5.89 2.79
CA VAL A 184 -11.43 -6.94 2.59
C VAL A 184 -12.81 -6.40 2.98
N THR A 185 -12.91 -5.61 4.06
CA THR A 185 -14.18 -5.05 4.54
C THR A 185 -14.80 -4.09 3.52
N ALA A 186 -13.97 -3.31 2.82
CA ALA A 186 -14.41 -2.35 1.82
C ALA A 186 -15.12 -3.01 0.62
N TYR A 187 -14.83 -4.28 0.32
CA TYR A 187 -15.42 -5.00 -0.81
C TYR A 187 -16.40 -6.09 -0.39
N ILE A 188 -16.22 -6.73 0.77
CA ILE A 188 -17.14 -7.78 1.25
C ILE A 188 -18.50 -7.19 1.66
N LEU A 189 -18.56 -5.98 2.22
CA LEU A 189 -19.81 -5.36 2.66
C LEU A 189 -20.77 -5.09 1.49
N PRO A 190 -20.33 -4.48 0.36
CA PRO A 190 -21.14 -4.42 -0.85
C PRO A 190 -21.62 -5.80 -1.34
N VAL A 191 -20.76 -6.83 -1.32
CA VAL A 191 -21.12 -8.18 -1.77
C VAL A 191 -22.15 -8.81 -0.84
N ALA A 192 -21.98 -8.68 0.48
CA ALA A 192 -22.94 -9.15 1.46
C ALA A 192 -24.31 -8.49 1.24
N LYS A 193 -24.35 -7.18 1.00
CA LYS A 193 -25.57 -6.46 0.61
C LYS A 193 -26.19 -7.05 -0.66
N MET A 194 -25.39 -7.37 -1.67
CA MET A 194 -25.88 -7.97 -2.92
C MET A 194 -26.54 -9.33 -2.70
N VAL A 195 -25.97 -10.15 -1.80
CA VAL A 195 -26.52 -11.46 -1.44
C VAL A 195 -27.80 -11.31 -0.64
N LEU A 196 -27.77 -10.52 0.44
CA LEU A 196 -28.91 -10.31 1.35
C LEU A 196 -30.14 -9.74 0.64
N LEU A 197 -29.94 -8.84 -0.31
CA LEU A 197 -31.02 -8.23 -1.08
C LEU A 197 -31.41 -9.03 -2.34
N LEU A 198 -30.89 -10.25 -2.50
CA LEU A 198 -31.09 -11.11 -3.67
C LEU A 198 -30.82 -10.36 -4.99
N GLN A 199 -29.85 -9.45 -4.98
CA GLN A 199 -29.45 -8.68 -6.15
C GLN A 199 -28.50 -9.48 -7.04
N ILE A 200 -27.79 -10.47 -6.46
CA ILE A 200 -26.86 -11.34 -7.19
C ILE A 200 -27.55 -12.19 -8.27
N ILE A 201 -28.84 -12.54 -8.08
CA ILE A 201 -29.64 -13.30 -9.05
C ILE A 201 -30.20 -12.43 -10.18
N ARG A 202 -30.05 -11.10 -10.11
CA ARG A 202 -30.53 -10.16 -11.14
C ARG A 202 -29.41 -9.92 -12.15
N PRO A 203 -29.47 -10.46 -13.40
CA PRO A 203 -28.32 -10.46 -14.32
C PRO A 203 -27.78 -9.05 -14.62
N ASN A 204 -28.67 -8.09 -14.88
CA ASN A 204 -28.29 -6.70 -15.15
C ASN A 204 -27.54 -6.06 -13.98
N TYR A 205 -27.98 -6.33 -12.74
CA TYR A 205 -27.34 -5.79 -11.55
C TYR A 205 -25.98 -6.47 -11.30
N LEU A 206 -25.89 -7.78 -11.51
CA LEU A 206 -24.65 -8.54 -11.38
C LEU A 206 -23.59 -8.03 -12.35
N VAL A 207 -23.94 -7.87 -13.63
CA VAL A 207 -23.00 -7.37 -14.66
C VAL A 207 -22.48 -5.97 -14.31
N GLN A 208 -23.33 -5.08 -13.81
CA GLN A 208 -22.93 -3.73 -13.38
C GLN A 208 -21.97 -3.75 -12.17
N ASN A 209 -22.02 -4.79 -11.33
CA ASN A 209 -21.26 -4.88 -10.09
C ASN A 209 -20.19 -5.98 -10.09
N VAL A 210 -19.96 -6.67 -11.21
CA VAL A 210 -19.00 -7.78 -11.34
C VAL A 210 -17.57 -7.35 -10.95
N GLN A 211 -17.23 -6.09 -11.20
CA GLN A 211 -15.96 -5.50 -10.79
C GLN A 211 -15.73 -5.56 -9.28
N VAL A 212 -16.78 -5.48 -8.45
CA VAL A 212 -16.65 -5.53 -6.99
C VAL A 212 -16.29 -6.95 -6.55
N LEU A 213 -16.87 -7.96 -7.20
CA LEU A 213 -16.50 -9.37 -6.98
C LEU A 213 -15.05 -9.61 -7.39
N PHE A 214 -14.64 -9.09 -8.56
CA PHE A 214 -13.26 -9.18 -9.02
C PHE A 214 -12.29 -8.51 -8.04
N LEU A 215 -12.56 -7.28 -7.61
CA LEU A 215 -11.72 -6.55 -6.64
C LEU A 215 -11.67 -7.26 -5.28
N LEU A 216 -12.78 -7.84 -4.83
CA LEU A 216 -12.80 -8.67 -3.62
C LEU A 216 -11.85 -9.87 -3.79
N SER A 217 -11.93 -10.61 -4.90
CA SER A 217 -11.04 -11.73 -5.17
C SER A 217 -9.57 -11.31 -5.18
N VAL A 218 -9.24 -10.19 -5.84
CA VAL A 218 -7.87 -9.65 -5.86
C VAL A 218 -7.36 -9.34 -4.46
N VAL A 219 -8.17 -8.64 -3.63
CA VAL A 219 -7.78 -8.28 -2.26
C VAL A 219 -7.64 -9.50 -1.36
N VAL A 220 -8.51 -10.51 -1.53
CA VAL A 220 -8.42 -11.78 -0.78
C VAL A 220 -7.17 -12.56 -1.17
N ILE A 221 -6.85 -12.66 -2.47
CA ILE A 221 -5.62 -13.31 -2.95
C ILE A 221 -4.39 -12.57 -2.41
N PHE A 222 -4.38 -11.24 -2.52
CA PHE A 222 -3.30 -10.41 -1.96
C PHE A 222 -3.12 -10.68 -0.47
N ASN A 223 -4.19 -10.62 0.34
CA ASN A 223 -4.12 -10.88 1.77
C ASN A 223 -3.69 -12.32 2.10
N LYS A 224 -4.04 -13.31 1.27
CA LYS A 224 -3.54 -14.69 1.44
C LYS A 224 -2.04 -14.78 1.21
N LEU A 225 -1.52 -14.18 0.14
CA LEU A 225 -0.08 -14.13 -0.10
C LEU A 225 0.66 -13.42 1.05
N ARG A 226 0.08 -12.32 1.54
CA ARG A 226 0.60 -11.59 2.70
C ARG A 226 0.53 -12.43 3.99
N PHE A 227 -0.54 -13.18 4.22
CA PHE A 227 -0.64 -14.10 5.36
C PHE A 227 0.48 -15.16 5.34
N ASP A 228 0.84 -15.66 4.15
CA ASP A 228 1.91 -16.66 4.01
C ASP A 228 3.32 -16.10 4.22
N GLN A 229 3.53 -14.81 3.93
CA GLN A 229 4.87 -14.21 3.88
C GLN A 229 5.16 -13.23 5.03
N SER A 230 4.14 -12.52 5.52
CA SER A 230 4.26 -11.48 6.54
C SER A 230 3.86 -12.01 7.91
N LYS A 231 4.80 -11.98 8.86
CA LYS A 231 4.51 -12.30 10.28
C LYS A 231 3.43 -11.40 10.87
N TYR A 232 3.38 -10.14 10.43
CA TYR A 232 2.42 -9.14 10.92
C TYR A 232 0.99 -9.45 10.44
N THR A 233 0.81 -9.72 9.15
CA THR A 233 -0.50 -10.08 8.59
C THR A 233 -0.99 -11.39 9.17
N ARG A 234 -0.10 -12.38 9.33
CA ARG A 234 -0.43 -13.67 9.96
C ARG A 234 -0.92 -13.50 11.40
N ALA A 235 -0.13 -12.82 12.23
CA ALA A 235 -0.48 -12.58 13.64
C ALA A 235 -1.82 -11.84 13.75
N LEU A 236 -2.04 -10.84 12.90
CA LEU A 236 -3.27 -10.06 12.89
C LEU A 236 -4.50 -10.89 12.51
N VAL A 237 -4.43 -11.66 11.42
CA VAL A 237 -5.55 -12.51 10.99
C VAL A 237 -5.86 -13.58 12.04
N THR A 238 -4.83 -14.18 12.66
CA THR A 238 -5.02 -15.12 13.77
C THR A 238 -5.68 -14.45 14.98
N GLN A 239 -5.29 -13.21 15.31
CA GLN A 239 -5.92 -12.46 16.40
C GLN A 239 -7.41 -12.17 16.10
N TYR A 240 -7.75 -11.80 14.87
CA TYR A 240 -9.15 -11.59 14.47
C TYR A 240 -9.96 -12.89 14.50
N ASP A 241 -9.41 -14.00 14.01
CA ASP A 241 -10.06 -15.31 14.11
C ASP A 241 -10.34 -15.70 15.57
N ALA A 242 -9.36 -15.52 16.46
CA ALA A 242 -9.52 -15.78 17.89
C ALA A 242 -10.63 -14.93 18.51
N ARG A 243 -10.69 -13.63 18.20
CA ARG A 243 -11.75 -12.73 18.71
C ARG A 243 -13.14 -13.15 18.23
N ILE A 244 -13.28 -13.54 16.96
CA ILE A 244 -14.56 -14.03 16.42
C ILE A 244 -14.95 -15.32 17.13
N ASN A 245 -14.02 -16.25 17.35
CA ASN A 245 -14.30 -17.48 18.10
C ASN A 245 -14.76 -17.20 19.54
N THR A 246 -14.15 -16.23 20.23
CA THR A 246 -14.60 -15.79 21.56
C THR A 246 -16.01 -15.20 21.53
N MET A 247 -16.34 -14.38 20.53
CA MET A 247 -17.69 -13.82 20.37
C MET A 247 -18.73 -14.90 20.08
N LEU A 248 -18.42 -15.87 19.22
CA LEU A 248 -19.32 -16.96 18.87
C LEU A 248 -19.56 -17.94 20.02
N ALA A 249 -18.62 -18.06 20.95
CA ALA A 249 -18.75 -18.88 22.15
C ALA A 249 -19.69 -18.26 23.22
N MET A 250 -20.17 -17.02 23.02
CA MET A 250 -21.10 -16.40 23.96
C MET A 250 -22.45 -17.13 23.96
N PRO A 251 -23.08 -17.39 25.12
CA PRO A 251 -24.35 -18.11 25.21
C PRO A 251 -25.51 -17.46 24.45
N VAL A 252 -25.42 -16.15 24.21
CA VAL A 252 -26.43 -15.37 23.47
C VAL A 252 -26.47 -15.71 21.97
N ILE A 253 -25.43 -16.34 21.42
CA ILE A 253 -25.35 -16.67 20.00
C ILE A 253 -25.99 -18.03 19.73
N PRO A 254 -27.07 -18.09 18.92
CA PRO A 254 -27.73 -19.35 18.57
C PRO A 254 -26.78 -20.39 17.96
N PRO A 255 -26.87 -21.70 18.34
CA PRO A 255 -26.01 -22.75 17.81
C PRO A 255 -26.04 -22.87 16.28
N ALA A 256 -27.19 -22.58 15.64
CA ALA A 256 -27.32 -22.58 14.19
C ALA A 256 -26.37 -21.56 13.52
N LEU A 257 -26.20 -20.37 14.12
CA LEU A 257 -25.29 -19.35 13.60
C LEU A 257 -23.83 -19.76 13.79
N GLN A 258 -23.50 -20.39 14.92
CA GLN A 258 -22.15 -20.92 15.16
C GLN A 258 -21.79 -21.98 14.11
N ASN A 259 -22.68 -22.95 13.89
CA ASN A 259 -22.49 -24.00 12.89
C ASN A 259 -22.35 -23.44 11.47
N ALA A 260 -23.22 -22.48 11.10
CA ALA A 260 -23.15 -21.81 9.79
C ALA A 260 -21.81 -21.08 9.60
N TYR A 261 -21.34 -20.36 10.63
CA TYR A 261 -20.03 -19.70 10.59
C TYR A 261 -18.90 -20.71 10.43
N PHE A 262 -18.86 -21.78 11.21
CA PHE A 262 -17.79 -22.78 11.13
C PHE A 262 -17.76 -23.49 9.77
N ALA A 263 -18.92 -23.82 9.20
CA ALA A 263 -19.03 -24.39 7.86
C ALA A 263 -18.50 -23.42 6.79
N LEU A 264 -18.88 -22.14 6.88
CA LEU A 264 -18.38 -21.10 5.97
C LEU A 264 -16.86 -20.90 6.11
N ARG A 265 -16.36 -20.79 7.35
CA ARG A 265 -14.94 -20.64 7.66
C ARG A 265 -14.13 -21.79 7.08
N GLN A 266 -14.56 -23.04 7.31
CA GLN A 266 -13.87 -24.22 6.79
C GLN A 266 -13.85 -24.23 5.26
N SER A 267 -14.96 -23.84 4.63
CA SER A 267 -15.05 -23.73 3.17
C SER A 267 -14.09 -22.68 2.63
N ILE A 268 -14.02 -21.49 3.25
CA ILE A 268 -13.09 -20.43 2.87
C ILE A 268 -11.65 -20.90 3.00
N ILE A 269 -11.27 -21.49 4.15
CA ILE A 269 -9.92 -21.99 4.38
C ILE A 269 -9.55 -23.06 3.35
N ALA A 270 -10.47 -23.97 3.01
CA ALA A 270 -10.25 -25.02 2.02
C ALA A 270 -10.05 -24.48 0.60
N GLN A 271 -10.66 -23.33 0.24
CA GLN A 271 -10.39 -22.69 -1.05
C GLN A 271 -9.08 -21.90 -1.03
N LEU A 272 -8.80 -21.16 0.05
CA LEU A 272 -7.57 -20.39 0.19
C LEU A 272 -6.33 -21.28 0.25
N SER A 273 -6.43 -22.47 0.85
CA SER A 273 -5.31 -23.42 0.93
C SER A 273 -4.87 -23.96 -0.44
N LYS A 274 -5.70 -23.85 -1.48
CA LYS A 274 -5.32 -24.20 -2.87
C LYS A 274 -4.40 -23.16 -3.50
N ILE A 275 -4.38 -21.94 -2.96
CA ILE A 275 -3.56 -20.83 -3.44
C ILE A 275 -2.21 -20.90 -2.72
N ASN A 276 -1.28 -21.70 -3.27
CA ASN A 276 0.10 -21.76 -2.80
C ASN A 276 1.05 -21.40 -3.93
N LEU A 277 2.07 -20.59 -3.61
CA LEU A 277 3.14 -20.30 -4.57
C LEU A 277 4.09 -21.51 -4.64
N PRO A 278 4.55 -21.91 -5.85
CA PRO A 278 5.39 -23.10 -6.02
C PRO A 278 6.66 -22.99 -5.18
N VAL A 279 7.01 -24.05 -4.45
CA VAL A 279 8.25 -24.15 -3.65
C VAL A 279 9.45 -24.07 -4.60
N GLN A 280 10.40 -23.17 -4.36
CA GLN A 280 11.62 -23.19 -5.17
C GLN A 280 12.45 -24.41 -4.78
N PRO A 281 12.96 -25.19 -5.75
CA PRO A 281 14.02 -26.14 -5.43
C PRO A 281 15.18 -25.35 -4.82
N LYS A 282 15.70 -25.86 -3.69
CA LYS A 282 16.87 -25.31 -3.02
C LYS A 282 18.07 -25.26 -3.97
#